data_AF-A0A1L0BGT5-F1
#
_entry.id   AF-A0A1L0BGT5-F1
#
_cell.length_a   1.000
_cell.length_b   1.000
_cell.length_c   1.000
_cell.angle_alpha   90.00
_cell.angle_beta   90.00
_cell.angle_gamma   90.00
#
_symmetry.space_group_name_H-M   'P 1'
#
loop_
_entity.id
_entity.type
_entity.pdbx_description
1 polymer ?
#
loop_
_entity_poly.entity_id
_entity_poly.type
_entity_poly.pdbx_seq_one_letter_code
_entity_poly.pdbx_strand_id
1 'polypeptide(L)'
;MSQLLYKYFLKKTNLDSLVAMGPTSDPYFEEIPENDLHFYQRKGAKRRRKLPGFIPKHDLKVLESVKRKAYRLDLQLSLCGLRIGWAGIIGLIPWIGDFIAMMFAVQLLRKADQIEGGLPPLLRRKMQSNIVMDFGIGLIPLVGDFINVLYKCNLRNFVLLEQHLVHKYEKLAAVTTKPLTKHDARPEVMV
;
A
#
# COMPACT_ATOMS: atom_id res chain seq x y z
N MET A 1 -7.87 1.47 26.38
CA MET A 1 -8.16 0.04 26.62
C MET A 1 -8.33 -0.82 25.36
N SER A 2 -8.59 -0.29 24.16
CA SER A 2 -8.85 -1.16 22.99
C SER A 2 -7.62 -1.75 22.28
N GLN A 3 -6.42 -1.14 22.37
CA GLN A 3 -5.26 -1.68 21.62
C GLN A 3 -4.73 -3.01 22.16
N LEU A 4 -4.80 -3.24 23.48
CA LEU A 4 -4.34 -4.49 24.10
C LEU A 4 -5.32 -5.62 23.80
N LEU A 5 -6.62 -5.36 23.87
CA LEU A 5 -7.68 -6.32 23.49
C LEU A 5 -7.63 -6.63 21.99
N TYR A 6 -7.40 -5.63 21.15
CA TYR A 6 -7.23 -5.82 19.70
C TYR A 6 -6.03 -6.71 19.38
N LYS A 7 -4.86 -6.44 19.98
CA LYS A 7 -3.66 -7.28 19.84
C LYS A 7 -3.90 -8.70 20.36
N TYR A 8 -4.57 -8.84 21.50
CA TYR A 8 -4.90 -10.14 22.07
C TYR A 8 -5.83 -10.96 21.17
N PHE A 9 -6.86 -10.31 20.61
CA PHE A 9 -7.81 -10.96 19.70
C PHE A 9 -7.15 -11.41 18.39
N LEU A 10 -6.33 -10.54 17.77
CA LEU A 10 -5.61 -10.88 16.54
C LEU A 10 -4.65 -12.07 16.75
N LYS A 11 -3.92 -12.09 17.87
CA LYS A 11 -3.02 -13.18 18.21
C LYS A 11 -3.75 -14.49 18.47
N LYS A 12 -4.90 -14.44 19.14
CA LYS A 12 -5.72 -15.63 19.43
C LYS A 12 -6.34 -16.23 18.16
N THR A 13 -6.61 -15.40 17.16
CA THR A 13 -7.25 -15.80 15.90
C THR A 13 -6.24 -16.05 14.76
N ASN A 14 -4.94 -15.92 15.00
CA ASN A 14 -3.87 -15.98 13.99
C ASN A 14 -4.03 -14.98 12.83
N LEU A 15 -4.81 -13.91 13.03
CA LEU A 15 -5.08 -12.86 12.02
C LEU A 15 -3.94 -11.83 11.92
N ASP A 16 -2.90 -11.94 12.76
CA ASP A 16 -1.72 -11.07 12.74
C ASP A 16 -1.04 -11.06 11.36
N SER A 17 -1.00 -12.21 10.70
CA SER A 17 -0.40 -12.38 9.36
C SER A 17 -1.16 -11.59 8.28
N LEU A 18 -2.47 -11.41 8.45
CA LEU A 18 -3.27 -10.57 7.56
C LEU A 18 -2.96 -9.11 7.82
N VAL A 19 -2.91 -8.65 9.07
CA VAL A 19 -2.68 -7.22 9.37
C VAL A 19 -1.24 -6.77 9.02
N ALA A 20 -0.28 -7.68 8.97
CA ALA A 20 1.10 -7.38 8.58
C ALA A 20 1.23 -6.94 7.10
N MET A 21 1.66 -5.70 6.88
CA MET A 21 1.84 -5.11 5.54
C MET A 21 3.31 -4.81 5.21
N GLY A 22 4.24 -5.46 5.91
CA GLY A 22 5.69 -5.25 5.79
C GLY A 22 6.36 -5.06 7.16
N PRO A 23 7.60 -4.56 7.19
CA PRO A 23 8.35 -4.35 8.43
C PRO A 23 7.79 -3.22 9.31
N THR A 24 6.94 -2.36 8.76
CA THR A 24 6.33 -1.22 9.48
C THR A 24 4.83 -1.48 9.69
N SER A 25 4.35 -1.24 10.92
CA SER A 25 2.94 -1.45 11.29
C SER A 25 1.94 -0.50 10.62
N ASP A 26 2.40 0.67 10.16
CA ASP A 26 1.57 1.64 9.42
C ASP A 26 2.39 2.29 8.28
N PRO A 27 2.05 2.05 7.01
CA PRO A 27 2.76 2.65 5.87
C PRO A 27 2.45 4.14 5.63
N TYR A 28 1.42 4.71 6.28
CA TYR A 28 1.09 6.14 6.11
C TYR A 28 1.77 7.04 7.11
N PHE A 29 1.96 6.54 8.31
CA PHE A 29 2.45 7.31 9.44
C PHE A 29 3.79 6.76 9.90
N GLU A 30 4.77 7.65 9.94
CA GLU A 30 6.08 7.37 10.50
C GLU A 30 6.17 8.09 11.85
N GLU A 31 6.74 7.42 12.85
CA GLU A 31 7.08 8.07 14.10
C GLU A 31 8.20 9.07 13.84
N ILE A 32 8.00 10.31 14.30
CA ILE A 32 9.00 11.35 14.11
C ILE A 32 10.22 10.96 14.95
N PRO A 33 11.41 10.78 14.34
CA PRO A 33 12.60 10.45 15.10
C PRO A 33 12.91 11.59 16.08
N GLU A 34 13.56 11.27 17.21
CA GLU A 34 13.87 12.27 18.26
C GLU A 34 14.63 13.49 17.73
N ASN A 35 15.41 13.32 16.66
CA ASN A 35 16.15 14.40 16.00
C ASN A 35 15.26 15.39 15.21
N ASP A 36 14.11 14.93 14.68
CA ASP A 36 13.17 15.74 13.90
C ASP A 36 11.98 16.23 14.76
N LEU A 37 11.95 15.86 16.05
CA LEU A 37 10.87 16.20 16.96
C LEU A 37 10.96 17.68 17.34
N HIS A 38 9.87 18.42 17.10
CA HIS A 38 9.80 19.81 17.57
C HIS A 38 9.61 19.88 19.09
N PHE A 39 10.04 20.97 19.72
CA PHE A 39 9.99 21.15 21.18
C PHE A 39 8.60 21.01 21.80
N TYR A 40 7.54 21.25 21.02
CA TYR A 40 6.14 21.12 21.45
C TYR A 40 5.55 19.72 21.19
N GLN A 41 6.26 18.84 20.48
CA GLN A 41 5.79 17.51 20.13
C GLN A 41 6.26 16.48 21.17
N ARG A 42 5.35 15.61 21.60
CA ARG A 42 5.68 14.50 22.50
C ARG A 42 6.44 13.40 21.76
N LYS A 43 7.30 12.67 22.48
CA LYS A 43 7.92 11.44 21.97
C LYS A 43 6.83 10.48 21.47
N GLY A 44 7.04 9.95 20.26
CA GLY A 44 6.05 9.12 19.56
C GLY A 44 5.00 9.91 18.78
N ALA A 45 5.17 11.22 18.59
CA ALA A 45 4.37 11.98 17.62
C ALA A 45 4.53 11.35 16.22
N LYS A 46 3.43 11.24 15.49
CA LYS A 46 3.39 10.62 14.16
C LYS A 46 3.22 11.69 13.10
N ARG A 47 4.00 11.59 12.02
CA ARG A 47 3.83 12.41 10.81
C ARG A 47 3.44 11.55 9.63
N ARG A 48 2.82 12.15 8.61
CA ARG A 48 2.63 11.46 7.33
C ARG A 48 4.01 11.15 6.75
N ARG A 49 4.30 9.86 6.52
CA ARG A 49 5.56 9.40 5.93
C ARG A 49 5.79 10.12 4.61
N LYS A 50 6.97 10.71 4.43
CA LYS A 50 7.34 11.35 3.16
C LYS A 50 7.70 10.27 2.14
N LEU A 51 7.39 10.51 0.86
CA LEU A 51 7.81 9.60 -0.21
C LEU A 51 9.31 9.80 -0.47
N PRO A 52 10.05 8.76 -0.86
CA PRO A 52 11.48 8.87 -1.17
C PRO A 52 11.73 9.85 -2.31
N GLY A 53 12.60 10.85 -2.07
CA GLY A 53 12.84 11.96 -2.99
C GLY A 53 13.75 11.65 -4.18
N PHE A 54 14.36 10.47 -4.23
CA PHE A 54 15.23 10.05 -5.34
C PHE A 54 14.46 9.52 -6.57
N ILE A 55 13.15 9.27 -6.44
CA ILE A 55 12.30 8.82 -7.54
C ILE A 55 12.01 9.99 -8.50
N PRO A 56 12.06 9.79 -9.82
CA PRO A 56 11.69 10.80 -10.81
C PRO A 56 10.29 11.39 -10.59
N LYS A 57 10.11 12.65 -10.97
CA LYS A 57 8.88 13.42 -10.72
C LYS A 57 7.62 12.77 -11.28
N HIS A 58 7.71 12.06 -12.42
CA HIS A 58 6.57 11.36 -13.03
C HIS A 58 6.06 10.23 -12.14
N ASP A 59 6.94 9.27 -11.81
CA ASP A 59 6.61 8.12 -10.97
C ASP A 59 6.22 8.55 -9.55
N LEU A 60 6.83 9.61 -9.01
CA LEU A 60 6.46 10.18 -7.72
C LEU A 60 5.01 10.71 -7.71
N LYS A 61 4.56 11.38 -8.78
CA LYS A 61 3.17 11.84 -8.91
C LYS A 61 2.18 10.68 -8.98
N VAL A 62 2.53 9.62 -9.70
CA VAL A 62 1.70 8.40 -9.77
C VAL A 62 1.62 7.75 -8.39
N LEU A 63 2.77 7.57 -7.73
CA LEU A 63 2.86 6.99 -6.40
C LEU A 63 2.08 7.81 -5.37
N GLU A 64 2.15 9.14 -5.42
CA GLU A 64 1.37 10.01 -4.54
C GLU A 64 -0.13 9.91 -4.80
N SER A 65 -0.53 9.83 -6.07
CA SER A 65 -1.94 9.65 -6.45
C SER A 65 -2.49 8.32 -5.94
N VAL A 66 -1.71 7.24 -6.08
CA VAL A 66 -2.04 5.91 -5.56
C VAL A 66 -2.10 5.93 -4.03
N LYS A 67 -1.12 6.55 -3.37
CA LYS A 67 -1.08 6.73 -1.90
C LYS A 67 -2.35 7.39 -1.37
N ARG A 68 -2.70 8.54 -1.96
CA ARG A 68 -3.90 9.32 -1.58
C ARG A 68 -5.17 8.50 -1.80
N LYS A 69 -5.28 7.80 -2.94
CA LYS A 69 -6.45 6.97 -3.24
C LYS A 69 -6.57 5.78 -2.29
N ALA A 70 -5.49 5.05 -2.05
CA ALA A 70 -5.48 3.94 -1.09
C ALA A 70 -5.87 4.40 0.32
N TYR A 71 -5.41 5.58 0.75
CA TYR A 71 -5.73 6.12 2.07
C TYR A 71 -7.22 6.40 2.18
N ARG A 72 -7.77 7.05 1.14
CA ARG A 72 -9.18 7.38 1.11
C ARG A 72 -10.06 6.13 1.10
N LEU A 73 -9.72 5.15 0.26
CA LEU A 73 -10.48 3.91 0.17
C LEU A 73 -10.40 3.12 1.49
N ASP A 74 -9.21 2.79 1.98
CA ASP A 74 -9.09 1.85 3.11
C ASP A 74 -9.34 2.48 4.49
N LEU A 75 -9.14 3.80 4.66
CA LEU A 75 -9.31 4.47 5.96
C LEU A 75 -10.60 5.29 6.06
N GLN A 76 -11.13 5.86 4.97
CA GLN A 76 -12.39 6.64 5.03
C GLN A 76 -13.65 5.76 4.93
N LEU A 77 -13.56 4.57 4.32
CA LEU A 77 -14.69 3.61 4.33
C LEU A 77 -15.00 3.05 5.74
N SER A 78 -14.08 3.20 6.71
CA SER A 78 -14.36 2.87 8.12
C SER A 78 -15.44 3.76 8.78
N LEU A 79 -15.93 4.78 8.07
CA LEU A 79 -16.85 5.82 8.57
C LEU A 79 -18.24 5.83 7.91
N CYS A 80 -18.60 4.81 7.14
CA CYS A 80 -20.02 4.49 6.88
C CYS A 80 -20.51 3.63 8.06
N GLY A 81 -20.83 4.15 9.25
CA GLY A 81 -21.69 5.32 9.44
C GLY A 81 -23.15 5.01 9.11
N LEU A 82 -23.59 3.75 9.26
CA LEU A 82 -24.98 3.29 9.12
C LEU A 82 -25.92 4.08 10.03
N ARG A 83 -26.44 5.22 9.54
CA ARG A 83 -27.62 5.88 10.08
C ARG A 83 -28.84 5.25 9.43
N ILE A 84 -29.38 4.25 10.12
CA ILE A 84 -30.53 3.45 9.74
C ILE A 84 -31.81 4.29 9.90
N GLY A 85 -32.43 4.66 8.78
CA GLY A 85 -33.79 5.17 8.67
C GLY A 85 -34.38 4.71 7.34
N TRP A 86 -35.64 4.22 7.31
CA TRP A 86 -36.17 3.30 6.27
C TRP A 86 -35.31 2.03 6.00
N ALA A 87 -34.33 1.77 6.85
CA ALA A 87 -34.06 0.58 7.69
C ALA A 87 -34.32 -0.86 7.22
N GLY A 88 -35.05 -1.14 6.13
CA GLY A 88 -35.37 -2.49 5.70
C GLY A 88 -35.60 -2.66 4.20
N ILE A 89 -35.76 -1.58 3.43
CA ILE A 89 -35.92 -1.67 1.96
C ILE A 89 -34.54 -1.73 1.27
N ILE A 90 -33.53 -1.11 1.88
CA ILE A 90 -32.13 -1.15 1.45
C ILE A 90 -31.33 -2.11 2.35
N GLY A 91 -31.88 -3.29 2.63
CA GLY A 91 -31.07 -4.51 2.64
C GLY A 91 -30.65 -4.89 1.21
N LEU A 92 -30.43 -3.90 0.34
CA LEU A 92 -30.32 -4.01 -1.12
C LEU A 92 -28.93 -4.58 -1.44
N ILE A 93 -28.87 -5.90 -1.31
CA ILE A 93 -27.82 -6.77 -1.82
C ILE A 93 -26.49 -6.48 -1.07
N PRO A 94 -26.19 -7.22 0.04
CA PRO A 94 -24.82 -7.66 0.31
C PRO A 94 -24.11 -7.97 -1.03
N TRP A 95 -22.79 -7.93 -1.18
CA TRP A 95 -22.13 -8.05 -2.50
C TRP A 95 -22.01 -6.74 -3.31
N ILE A 96 -23.02 -5.83 -3.36
CA ILE A 96 -22.89 -4.57 -4.16
C ILE A 96 -21.74 -3.70 -3.65
N GLY A 97 -21.62 -3.57 -2.32
CA GLY A 97 -20.53 -2.85 -1.68
C GLY A 97 -19.16 -3.42 -2.10
N ASP A 98 -19.03 -4.74 -2.12
CA ASP A 98 -17.80 -5.43 -2.52
C ASP A 98 -17.48 -5.23 -3.99
N PHE A 99 -18.47 -5.24 -4.88
CA PHE A 99 -18.27 -4.92 -6.31
C PHE A 99 -17.77 -3.49 -6.51
N ILE A 100 -18.33 -2.52 -5.77
CA ILE A 100 -17.90 -1.12 -5.83
C ILE A 100 -16.47 -0.99 -5.26
N ALA A 101 -16.16 -1.65 -4.16
CA ALA A 101 -14.82 -1.68 -3.57
C ALA A 101 -13.79 -2.28 -4.54
N MET A 102 -14.12 -3.43 -5.15
CA MET A 102 -13.30 -4.06 -6.18
C MET A 102 -13.09 -3.12 -7.38
N MET A 103 -14.13 -2.44 -7.85
CA MET A 103 -14.02 -1.47 -8.95
C MET A 103 -13.02 -0.35 -8.59
N PHE A 104 -13.10 0.20 -7.38
CA PHE A 104 -12.14 1.22 -6.95
C PHE A 104 -10.71 0.71 -6.84
N ALA A 105 -10.54 -0.53 -6.38
CA ALA A 105 -9.23 -1.17 -6.28
C ALA A 105 -8.61 -1.46 -7.66
N VAL A 106 -9.43 -1.90 -8.63
CA VAL A 106 -9.01 -2.04 -10.04
C VAL A 106 -8.62 -0.69 -10.65
N GLN A 107 -9.38 0.38 -10.38
CA GLN A 107 -8.98 1.71 -10.84
C GLN A 107 -7.69 2.19 -10.20
N LEU A 108 -7.40 1.81 -8.95
CA LEU A 108 -6.12 2.10 -8.30
C LEU A 108 -4.97 1.34 -8.98
N LEU A 109 -5.18 0.06 -9.31
CA LEU A 109 -4.24 -0.73 -10.10
C LEU A 109 -3.96 -0.09 -11.46
N ARG A 110 -5.00 0.36 -12.18
CA ARG A 110 -4.84 1.08 -13.47
C ARG A 110 -4.03 2.37 -13.33
N LYS A 111 -4.13 3.07 -12.19
CA LYS A 111 -3.27 4.23 -11.90
C LYS A 111 -1.84 3.81 -11.64
N ALA A 112 -1.62 2.71 -10.91
CA ALA A 112 -0.29 2.16 -10.71
C ALA A 112 0.37 1.83 -12.05
N ASP A 113 -0.37 1.30 -13.03
CA ASP A 113 0.13 0.96 -14.38
C ASP A 113 0.69 2.16 -15.17
N GLN A 114 0.46 3.40 -14.72
CA GLN A 114 0.92 4.62 -15.38
C GLN A 114 2.37 5.03 -15.03
N ILE A 115 3.07 4.24 -14.22
CA ILE A 115 4.51 4.43 -13.96
C ILE A 115 5.32 4.25 -15.25
N GLU A 116 6.49 4.87 -15.29
CA GLU A 116 7.42 4.77 -16.40
C GLU A 116 7.87 3.31 -16.61
N GLY A 117 7.70 2.79 -17.83
CA GLY A 117 7.97 1.39 -18.15
C GLY A 117 6.87 0.40 -17.73
N GLY A 118 5.77 0.88 -17.12
CA GLY A 118 4.63 0.06 -16.70
C GLY A 118 4.93 -0.89 -15.54
N LEU A 119 3.89 -1.57 -15.05
CA LEU A 119 4.08 -2.59 -14.02
C LEU A 119 4.65 -3.87 -14.62
N PRO A 120 5.68 -4.47 -13.98
CA PRO A 120 6.08 -5.83 -14.29
C PRO A 120 4.89 -6.80 -14.16
N PRO A 121 4.75 -7.80 -15.05
CA PRO A 121 3.61 -8.73 -15.04
C PRO A 121 3.42 -9.44 -13.69
N LEU A 122 4.52 -9.81 -13.02
CA LEU A 122 4.48 -10.45 -11.71
C LEU A 122 3.94 -9.52 -10.62
N LEU A 123 4.34 -8.24 -10.64
CA LEU A 123 3.85 -7.24 -9.68
C LEU A 123 2.36 -6.97 -9.89
N ARG A 124 1.95 -6.80 -11.15
CA ARG A 124 0.55 -6.62 -11.51
C ARG A 124 -0.31 -7.78 -11.06
N ARG A 125 0.13 -9.02 -11.30
CA ARG A 125 -0.57 -10.23 -10.82
C ARG A 125 -0.67 -10.26 -9.29
N LYS A 126 0.38 -9.87 -8.57
CA LYS A 126 0.36 -9.80 -7.11
C LYS A 126 -0.67 -8.78 -6.60
N MET A 127 -0.75 -7.61 -7.24
CA MET A 127 -1.74 -6.59 -6.88
C MET A 127 -3.16 -7.00 -7.24
N GLN A 128 -3.35 -7.70 -8.37
CA GLN A 128 -4.63 -8.30 -8.76
C GLN A 128 -5.06 -9.38 -7.76
N SER A 129 -4.14 -10.24 -7.32
CA SER A 129 -4.42 -11.26 -6.31
C SER A 129 -4.90 -10.64 -5.01
N ASN A 130 -4.31 -9.52 -4.57
CA ASN A 130 -4.82 -8.80 -3.40
C ASN A 130 -6.27 -8.34 -3.58
N ILE A 131 -6.62 -7.84 -4.77
CA ILE A 131 -8.00 -7.40 -5.09
C ILE A 131 -8.98 -8.57 -5.08
N VAL A 132 -8.59 -9.70 -5.68
CA VAL A 132 -9.44 -10.90 -5.73
C VAL A 132 -9.64 -11.49 -4.33
N MET A 133 -8.59 -11.52 -3.51
CA MET A 133 -8.68 -11.99 -2.12
C MET A 133 -9.57 -11.07 -1.27
N ASP A 134 -9.41 -9.76 -1.40
CA ASP A 134 -10.21 -8.76 -0.70
C ASP A 134 -11.70 -8.87 -1.05
N PHE A 135 -12.00 -8.95 -2.35
CA PHE A 135 -13.35 -9.19 -2.84
C PHE A 135 -13.89 -10.51 -2.28
N GLY A 136 -13.15 -11.61 -2.44
CA GLY A 136 -13.54 -12.95 -1.95
C GLY A 136 -13.78 -13.04 -0.45
N ILE A 137 -13.03 -12.26 0.34
CA ILE A 137 -13.26 -12.12 1.79
C ILE A 137 -14.54 -11.32 2.04
N GLY A 138 -14.74 -10.19 1.36
CA GLY A 138 -15.93 -9.34 1.49
C GLY A 138 -17.26 -10.05 1.16
N LEU A 139 -17.20 -11.07 0.30
CA LEU A 139 -18.33 -11.96 0.00
C LEU A 139 -18.90 -12.71 1.22
N ILE A 140 -18.13 -12.86 2.29
CA ILE A 140 -18.57 -13.57 3.50
C ILE A 140 -19.25 -12.56 4.45
N PRO A 141 -20.58 -12.56 4.59
CA PRO A 141 -21.25 -11.61 5.48
C PRO A 141 -20.79 -11.80 6.94
N LEU A 142 -20.80 -10.71 7.71
CA LEU A 142 -20.39 -10.64 9.13
C LEU A 142 -18.88 -10.76 9.37
N VAL A 143 -18.27 -11.88 8.97
CA VAL A 143 -16.85 -12.14 9.23
C VAL A 143 -15.98 -11.49 8.16
N GLY A 144 -16.39 -11.55 6.91
CA GLY A 144 -15.70 -10.98 5.76
C GLY A 144 -15.59 -9.48 5.83
N ASP A 145 -16.64 -8.76 6.25
CA ASP A 145 -16.61 -7.31 6.42
C ASP A 145 -15.52 -6.86 7.40
N PHE A 146 -15.39 -7.56 8.53
CA PHE A 146 -14.34 -7.28 9.51
C PHE A 146 -12.95 -7.60 8.94
N ILE A 147 -12.79 -8.76 8.31
CA ILE A 147 -11.50 -9.17 7.74
C ILE A 147 -11.11 -8.25 6.57
N ASN A 148 -12.05 -7.80 5.73
CA ASN A 148 -11.83 -6.85 4.63
C ASN A 148 -11.25 -5.53 5.16
N VAL A 149 -11.84 -4.97 6.21
CA VAL A 149 -11.33 -3.76 6.89
C VAL A 149 -9.92 -3.96 7.46
N LEU A 150 -9.63 -5.15 7.98
CA LEU A 150 -8.28 -5.50 8.45
C LEU A 150 -7.31 -5.75 7.29
N TYR A 151 -7.82 -6.27 6.18
CA TYR A 151 -7.05 -6.60 5.01
C TYR A 151 -6.56 -5.28 4.37
N LYS A 152 -7.37 -4.27 4.09
CA LYS A 152 -6.88 -3.01 3.45
C LYS A 152 -6.09 -3.28 2.15
N CYS A 153 -6.77 -3.85 1.17
CA CYS A 153 -6.18 -4.23 -0.10
C CYS A 153 -5.46 -3.10 -0.83
N ASN A 154 -6.06 -1.90 -0.88
CA ASN A 154 -5.49 -0.78 -1.62
C ASN A 154 -4.15 -0.34 -1.03
N LEU A 155 -4.00 -0.47 0.29
CA LEU A 155 -2.80 -0.14 1.01
C LEU A 155 -1.68 -1.13 0.73
N ARG A 156 -1.96 -2.43 0.72
CA ARG A 156 -0.96 -3.43 0.30
C ARG A 156 -0.50 -3.19 -1.12
N ASN A 157 -1.43 -2.85 -2.02
CA ASN A 157 -1.12 -2.53 -3.40
C ASN A 157 -0.23 -1.28 -3.52
N PHE A 158 -0.50 -0.24 -2.73
CA PHE A 158 0.38 0.93 -2.64
C PHE A 158 1.80 0.55 -2.15
N VAL A 159 1.91 -0.24 -1.08
CA VAL A 159 3.21 -0.66 -0.53
C VAL A 159 4.01 -1.48 -1.56
N LEU A 160 3.34 -2.39 -2.29
CA LEU A 160 3.97 -3.16 -3.37
C LEU A 160 4.52 -2.26 -4.48
N LEU A 161 3.76 -1.24 -4.87
CA LEU A 161 4.19 -0.27 -5.88
C LEU A 161 5.40 0.55 -5.38
N GLU A 162 5.34 1.04 -4.15
CA GLU A 162 6.42 1.81 -3.54
C GLU A 162 7.72 1.00 -3.47
N GLN A 163 7.65 -0.23 -2.96
CA GLN A 163 8.81 -1.13 -2.88
C GLN A 163 9.41 -1.40 -4.27
N HIS A 164 8.56 -1.58 -5.28
CA HIS A 164 9.03 -1.78 -6.64
C HIS A 164 9.78 -0.55 -7.18
N LEU A 165 9.23 0.65 -6.99
CA LEU A 165 9.85 1.88 -7.47
C LEU A 165 11.16 2.18 -6.73
N VAL A 166 11.19 1.97 -5.41
CA VAL A 166 12.42 2.08 -4.59
C VAL A 166 13.50 1.17 -5.17
N HIS A 167 13.22 -0.13 -5.32
CA HIS A 167 14.19 -1.09 -5.85
C HIS A 167 14.61 -0.80 -7.30
N LYS A 168 13.67 -0.37 -8.15
CA LYS A 168 13.94 0.02 -9.54
C LYS A 168 14.95 1.16 -9.59
N TYR A 169 14.72 2.23 -8.83
CA TYR A 169 15.57 3.42 -8.88
C TYR A 169 16.86 3.28 -8.07
N GLU A 170 16.89 2.50 -6.99
CA GLU A 170 18.12 2.14 -6.29
C GLU A 170 19.08 1.36 -7.20
N LYS A 171 18.56 0.39 -7.97
CA LYS A 171 19.37 -0.34 -8.96
C LYS A 171 19.92 0.58 -10.04
N LEU A 172 19.09 1.48 -10.58
CA LEU A 172 19.52 2.45 -11.59
C LEU A 172 20.60 3.39 -11.05
N ALA A 173 20.46 3.86 -9.81
CA ALA A 173 21.47 4.67 -9.14
C ALA A 173 22.78 3.89 -8.94
N ALA A 174 22.72 2.64 -8.48
CA ALA A 174 23.89 1.78 -8.27
C ALA A 174 24.64 1.44 -9.57
N VAL A 175 23.92 1.28 -10.69
CA VAL A 175 24.54 1.08 -12.01
C VAL A 175 25.27 2.33 -12.47
N THR A 176 24.72 3.51 -12.18
CA THR A 176 25.29 4.81 -12.59
C THR A 176 26.55 5.16 -11.79
N THR A 177 26.64 4.76 -10.52
CA THR A 177 27.77 5.08 -9.63
C THR A 177 28.91 4.06 -9.71
N LYS A 178 28.73 2.91 -10.38
CA LYS A 178 29.82 1.95 -10.58
C LYS A 178 30.87 2.57 -11.52
N PRO A 179 32.11 2.81 -11.08
CA PRO A 179 33.15 3.29 -11.98
C PRO A 179 33.35 2.25 -13.08
N LEU A 180 33.43 2.70 -14.34
CA LEU A 180 33.86 1.87 -15.46
C LEU A 180 35.22 1.27 -15.09
N THR A 181 35.22 0.00 -14.68
CA THR A 181 36.46 -0.76 -14.48
C THR A 181 37.13 -0.85 -15.84
N LYS A 182 38.35 -0.31 -15.97
CA LYS A 182 39.19 -0.23 -17.18
C LYS A 182 39.45 -1.56 -17.93
N HIS A 183 38.77 -2.65 -17.58
CA HIS A 183 39.05 -3.98 -18.10
C HIS A 183 38.43 -4.26 -19.50
N ASP A 184 37.55 -3.39 -20.00
CA ASP A 184 37.00 -3.49 -21.37
C ASP A 184 37.79 -2.67 -22.41
N ALA A 185 38.80 -1.91 -22.00
CA ALA A 185 39.77 -1.31 -22.91
C ALA A 185 40.90 -2.32 -23.17
N ARG A 186 40.68 -3.28 -24.08
CA ARG A 186 41.82 -4.01 -24.67
C ARG A 186 42.65 -3.02 -25.50
N PRO A 187 43.94 -2.81 -25.19
CA PRO A 187 44.85 -2.21 -26.14
C PRO A 187 45.24 -3.24 -27.20
N GLU A 188 45.49 -2.71 -28.40
CA GLU A 188 46.03 -3.27 -29.64
C GLU A 188 46.77 -4.62 -29.57
N VAL A 189 46.53 -5.45 -30.57
CA VAL A 189 47.63 -6.16 -31.24
C VAL A 189 47.63 -5.73 -32.70
N MET A 190 48.50 -4.78 -32.97
CA MET A 190 49.06 -4.48 -34.28
C MET A 190 50.16 -5.53 -34.54
N VAL A 191 49.92 -6.46 -35.47
CA VAL A 191 50.94 -7.19 -36.25
C VAL A 191 50.35 -7.48 -37.63
#